data_AF-A0A1M5JDH8-F1
#
_entry.id   AF-A0A1M5JDH8-F1
#
_cell.length_a   1.000
_cell.length_b   1.000
_cell.length_c   1.000
_cell.angle_alpha   90.00
_cell.angle_beta   90.00
_cell.angle_gamma   90.00
#
_symmetry.space_group_name_H-M   'P 1'
#
loop_
_entity.id
_entity.type
_entity.pdbx_description
1 polymer ?
#
loop_
_entity_poly.entity_id
_entity_poly.type
_entity_poly.pdbx_seq_one_letter_code
_entity_poly.pdbx_strand_id
1 'polypeptide(L)' 'MKISKTIYLVLAILFLISFIYSLFDEETNHKVLFWETNIWVYRLFRLAVAVLFMKSYLDLRKKQNVSE' A
#
# COMPACT_ATOMS: atom_id res chain seq x y z
N MET A 1 -20.67 3.14 5.56
CA MET A 1 -20.19 3.88 4.37
C MET A 1 -19.59 2.90 3.38
N LYS A 2 -20.08 2.84 2.13
CA LYS A 2 -19.43 2.04 1.08
C LYS A 2 -18.17 2.77 0.63
N ILE A 3 -17.00 2.29 1.04
CA ILE A 3 -15.71 2.83 0.58
C ILE A 3 -15.62 2.56 -0.93
N SER A 4 -15.46 3.62 -1.72
CA SER A 4 -15.35 3.54 -3.18
C SER A 4 -14.11 2.74 -3.59
N LYS A 5 -14.22 1.94 -4.66
CA LYS A 5 -13.07 1.27 -5.30
C LYS A 5 -11.92 2.24 -5.58
N THR A 6 -12.24 3.49 -5.93
CA THR A 6 -11.24 4.54 -6.20
C THR A 6 -10.38 4.84 -4.96
N ILE A 7 -10.93 4.74 -3.75
CA ILE A 7 -10.18 4.97 -2.51
C ILE A 7 -9.11 3.89 -2.34
N TYR A 8 -9.44 2.62 -2.57
CA TYR A 8 -8.47 1.53 -2.54
C TYR A 8 -7.34 1.73 -3.55
N LEU A 9 -7.67 2.20 -4.76
CA LEU A 9 -6.69 2.50 -5.79
C LEU A 9 -5.77 3.67 -5.37
N VAL A 10 -6.34 4.76 -4.87
CA VAL A 10 -5.58 5.92 -4.38
C VAL A 10 -4.64 5.52 -3.24
N LEU A 11 -5.12 4.73 -2.27
CA LEU A 11 -4.30 4.23 -1.17
C LEU A 11 -3.17 3.32 -1.68
N ALA A 12 -3.45 2.42 -2.64
CA ALA A 12 -2.42 1.58 -3.24
C ALA A 12 -1.31 2.42 -3.90
N ILE A 13 -1.69 3.44 -4.68
CA ILE A 13 -0.74 4.34 -5.36
C ILE A 13 0.08 5.14 -4.34
N LEU A 14 -0.56 5.71 -3.31
CA LEU A 14 0.14 6.47 -2.26
C LEU A 14 1.16 5.61 -1.51
N PHE A 15 0.81 4.38 -1.15
CA PHE A 15 1.73 3.45 -0.51
C PHE A 15 2.86 3.02 -1.44
N LEU A 16 2.58 2.81 -2.72
CA LEU A 16 3.58 2.46 -3.72
C LEU A 16 4.58 3.60 -3.94
N ILE A 17 4.11 4.83 -4.09
CA ILE A 17 4.96 6.02 -4.23
C ILE A 17 5.86 6.15 -2.99
N SER A 18 5.28 6.00 -1.79
CA SER A 18 6.08 6.06 -0.57
C SER A 18 7.10 4.92 -0.47
N PHE A 19 6.78 3.72 -0.96
CA PHE A 19 7.74 2.62 -1.07
C PHE A 19 8.89 2.99 -2.01
N ILE A 20 8.59 3.56 -3.18
CA ILE A 20 9.60 4.00 -4.15
C ILE A 20 10.51 5.06 -3.53
N TYR A 21 9.96 6.08 -2.87
CA TYR A 21 10.78 7.08 -2.17
C TYR A 21 11.69 6.45 -1.12
N SER A 22 11.21 5.45 -0.38
CA SER A 22 12.03 4.73 0.59
C SER A 22 13.21 3.98 -0.03
N LEU A 23 13.21 3.66 -1.33
CA LEU A 23 14.35 3.02 -1.99
C LEU A 23 15.55 3.95 -2.17
N PHE A 24 15.30 5.25 -2.26
CA PHE A 24 16.33 6.30 -2.38
C PHE A 24 16.71 6.90 -1.04
N ASP A 25 16.08 6.46 0.04
CA ASP A 25 16.39 6.87 1.39
C ASP A 25 17.60 6.09 1.91
N GLU A 26 18.62 6.82 2.34
CA GLU A 26 19.87 6.27 2.90
C GLU A 26 19.81 6.11 4.43
N GLU A 27 18.73 6.58 5.07
CA GLU A 27 18.52 6.36 6.50
C GLU A 27 18.36 4.86 6.79
N THR A 28 19.16 4.34 7.72
CA THR A 28 19.16 2.90 8.04
C THR A 28 18.13 2.51 9.11
N ASN A 29 17.59 3.49 9.84
CA ASN A 29 16.63 3.30 10.93
C ASN A 29 15.38 4.15 10.72
N HIS A 30 14.26 3.50 10.38
CA HIS A 30 12.96 4.15 10.28
C HIS A 30 12.07 3.74 11.44
N LYS A 31 11.35 4.71 12.03
CA LYS A 31 10.32 4.44 13.02
C LYS A 31 9.03 4.00 12.32
N VAL A 32 8.70 2.73 12.42
CA VAL A 32 7.41 2.19 11.98
C VAL A 32 6.53 2.06 13.21
N LEU A 33 5.41 2.80 13.26
CA LEU A 33 4.41 2.70 14.35
C LEU A 33 5.06 2.71 15.75
N PHE A 34 5.96 3.66 16.01
CA PHE A 34 6.69 3.83 17.29
C PHE A 34 7.81 2.84 17.60
N TRP A 35 8.14 1.89 16.71
CA TRP A 35 9.29 1.00 16.87
C TRP A 35 10.38 1.28 15.83
N GLU A 36 11.65 1.31 16.26
CA GLU A 36 12.79 1.29 15.35
C GLU A 36 12.80 -0.03 14.60
N THR A 37 12.64 0.05 13.29
CA THR A 37 12.61 -1.14 12.43
C THR A 37 13.61 -0.97 11.31
N ASN A 38 14.24 -2.07 10.93
CA ASN A 38 15.15 -2.09 9.80
C ASN A 38 14.43 -1.57 8.55
N ILE A 39 15.09 -0.73 7.77
CA ILE A 39 14.56 -0.18 6.52
C ILE A 39 13.99 -1.24 5.57
N TRP A 40 14.56 -2.44 5.52
CA TRP A 40 14.03 -3.55 4.72
C TRP A 40 12.65 -4.04 5.20
N VAL A 41 12.42 -4.07 6.51
CA VAL A 41 11.11 -4.43 7.10
C VAL A 41 10.09 -3.34 6.80
N TYR A 42 10.49 -2.08 6.91
CA TYR A 42 9.64 -0.93 6.56
C TYR A 42 9.24 -0.95 5.08
N ARG A 43 10.19 -1.22 4.18
CA ARG A 43 9.96 -1.36 2.73
C ARG A 43 9.02 -2.52 2.43
N LEU A 44 9.25 -3.70 3.02
CA LEU A 44 8.40 -4.86 2.83
C LEU A 44 6.97 -4.59 3.32
N PHE A 45 6.82 -3.93 4.46
CA PHE A 45 5.52 -3.53 4.99
C PHE A 45 4.79 -2.58 4.04
N ARG A 46 5.45 -1.51 3.58
CA ARG A 46 4.88 -0.55 2.61
C ARG A 46 4.40 -1.23 1.34
N LEU A 47 5.22 -2.14 0.80
CA LEU A 47 4.89 -2.91 -0.40
C LEU A 47 3.72 -3.86 -0.16
N ALA A 48 3.72 -4.60 0.95
CA ALA A 48 2.64 -5.52 1.30
C ALA A 48 1.30 -4.79 1.45
N VAL A 49 1.29 -3.63 2.09
CA VAL A 49 0.09 -2.79 2.22
C VAL A 49 -0.39 -2.28 0.85
N ALA A 50 0.53 -1.84 -0.02
CA ALA A 50 0.17 -1.42 -1.39
C ALA A 50 -0.49 -2.56 -2.18
N VAL A 51 0.08 -3.77 -2.10
CA VAL A 51 -0.46 -4.97 -2.75
C VAL A 51 -1.83 -5.35 -2.20
N LEU A 52 -2.04 -5.26 -0.88
CA LEU A 52 -3.33 -5.53 -0.25
C LEU A 52 -4.42 -4.57 -0.74
N PHE A 53 -4.13 -3.28 -0.83
CA PHE A 53 -5.06 -2.28 -1.36
C PHE A 53 -5.34 -2.50 -2.85
N MET A 54 -4.31 -2.82 -3.64
CA MET A 54 -4.46 -3.13 -5.06
C MET A 54 -5.33 -4.39 -5.28
N LYS A 55 -5.10 -5.45 -4.49
CA LYS A 55 -5.92 -6.66 -4.53
C LYS A 55 -7.39 -6.36 -4.19
N SER A 56 -7.61 -5.57 -3.14
CA SER A 56 -8.97 -5.14 -2.74
C SER A 56 -9.68 -4.35 -3.84
N TYR A 57 -8.96 -3.48 -4.55
CA TYR A 57 -9.47 -2.78 -5.72
C TYR A 57 -9.87 -3.74 -6.85
N LEU A 58 -9.00 -4.70 -7.18
CA LEU A 58 -9.27 -5.69 -8.22
C LEU A 58 -10.47 -6.59 -7.89
N ASP A 59 -10.59 -7.02 -6.63
CA ASP A 59 -11.71 -7.84 -6.16
C ASP A 59 -13.04 -7.06 -6.26
N LEU A 60 -13.04 -5.77 -5.90
CA LEU A 60 -14.20 -4.90 -6.06
C LEU A 60 -14.56 -4.68 -7.53
N ARG A 61 -13.56 -4.49 -8.40
CA ARG A 61 -13.75 -4.36 -9.86
C ARG A 61 -14.33 -5.64 -10.45
N LYS A 62 -13.81 -6.81 -10.07
CA LYS A 62 -14.31 -8.11 -10.53
C LYS A 62 -15.76 -8.34 -10.09
N LYS A 63 -16.11 -8.02 -8.84
CA LYS A 63 -17.50 -8.13 -8.35
C LYS A 63 -18.47 -7.23 -9.13
N GLN A 64 -18.05 -6.01 -9.52
CA GLN A 64 -18.87 -5.14 -10.34
C GLN A 64 -19.08 -5.69 -11.76
N ASN A 65 -18.03 -6.19 -12.41
CA ASN A 65 -18.12 -6.75 -13.76
C ASN A 65 -18.92 -8.07 -13.84
N VAL A 66 -19.20 -8.73 -12.71
CA VAL A 66 -20.02 -9.95 -12.64
C VAL A 66 -21.49 -9.62 -12.32
N SER A 67 -21.78 -8.39 -11.86
CA SER A 67 -23.13 -7.90 -11.55
C SER A 67 -23.76 -7.05 -12.66
N GLU A 68 -22.99 -6.71 -13.69
CA GLU A 68 -23.48 -6.14 -14.97
C GLU A 68 -23.67 -7.27 -15.98
#